data_AF-A0A948J2N0-F1
#
_entry.id   AF-A0A948J2N0-F1
#
_cell.length_a   1.000
_cell.length_b   1.000
_cell.length_c   1.000
_cell.angle_alpha   90.00
_cell.angle_beta   90.00
_cell.angle_gamma   90.00
#
_symmetry.space_group_name_H-M   'P 1'
#
loop_
_entity.id
_entity.type
_entity.pdbx_description
1 polymer ?
#
loop_
_entity_poly.entity_id
_entity_poly.type
_entity_poly.pdbx_seq_one_letter_code
_entity_poly.pdbx_strand_id
1 'polypeptide(L)'
;MARKSSIDRLDPEIKAYIQAMLASGSVTLDELIADLQGRFPVAANAGSLPSRSAVGRYGQKLERRLSAIRASTEAAKMIQAHAGDDKDARSEALTAMVQTELFEAILALQEADEIGEDGEKPDPGERVALLSKAAKNIATLTRSSINLKEFQTKVEEATRKKLLAEQEANLQEVAKAQGMDETQVDFWRRKFLGIGA
;
A
#
# COMPACT_ATOMS: atom_id res chain seq x y z
N MET A 1 -9.22 -14.68 -22.55
CA MET A 1 -9.87 -13.36 -22.42
C MET A 1 -11.23 -13.51 -21.76
N ALA A 2 -11.32 -13.30 -20.45
CA ALA A 2 -12.61 -13.19 -19.75
C ALA A 2 -13.50 -12.15 -20.44
N ARG A 3 -14.76 -12.51 -20.70
CA ARG A 3 -15.68 -11.68 -21.46
C ARG A 3 -15.92 -10.38 -20.68
N LYS A 4 -15.45 -9.24 -21.20
CA LYS A 4 -15.67 -7.90 -20.59
C LYS A 4 -17.13 -7.75 -20.19
N SER A 5 -17.39 -7.25 -18.97
CA SER A 5 -18.72 -6.99 -18.43
C SER A 5 -19.57 -6.23 -19.45
N SER A 6 -20.88 -6.48 -19.48
CA SER A 6 -21.80 -5.68 -20.28
C SER A 6 -21.70 -4.20 -19.95
N ILE A 7 -21.40 -3.86 -18.68
CA ILE A 7 -21.18 -2.49 -18.22
C ILE A 7 -19.87 -1.89 -18.76
N ASP A 8 -18.84 -2.71 -18.97
CA ASP A 8 -17.57 -2.23 -19.53
C ASP A 8 -17.65 -1.86 -21.02
N ARG A 9 -18.75 -2.25 -21.68
CA ARG A 9 -19.02 -1.98 -23.10
C ARG A 9 -20.03 -0.84 -23.31
N LEU A 10 -20.59 -0.31 -22.22
CA LEU A 10 -21.49 0.83 -22.30
C LEU A 10 -20.74 2.07 -22.76
N ASP A 11 -21.52 3.06 -23.19
CA ASP A 11 -21.00 4.41 -23.40
C ASP A 11 -20.19 4.87 -22.17
N PRO A 12 -19.00 5.46 -22.35
CA PRO A 12 -18.16 5.93 -21.25
C PRO A 12 -18.89 6.81 -20.25
N GLU A 13 -19.84 7.64 -20.70
CA GLU A 13 -20.63 8.52 -19.82
C GLU A 13 -21.55 7.71 -18.90
N ILE A 14 -22.27 6.74 -19.45
CA ILE A 14 -23.17 5.86 -18.70
C ILE A 14 -22.36 5.01 -17.71
N LYS A 15 -21.22 4.47 -18.15
CA LYS A 15 -20.33 3.68 -17.30
C LYS A 15 -19.80 4.50 -16.13
N ALA A 16 -19.27 5.70 -16.38
CA ALA A 16 -18.73 6.58 -15.36
C ALA A 16 -19.82 6.94 -14.33
N TYR A 17 -21.05 7.17 -14.80
CA TYR A 17 -22.17 7.45 -13.92
C TYR A 17 -22.52 6.28 -12.99
N ILE A 18 -22.61 5.06 -13.54
CA ILE A 18 -22.84 3.84 -12.76
C ILE A 18 -21.75 3.65 -11.70
N GLN A 19 -20.48 3.83 -12.08
CA GLN A 19 -19.35 3.74 -11.16
C GLN A 19 -19.44 4.75 -10.02
N ALA A 20 -19.78 6.01 -10.33
CA ALA A 20 -19.91 7.07 -9.32
C ALA A 20 -21.04 6.76 -8.32
N MET A 21 -22.19 6.29 -8.80
CA MET A 21 -23.31 5.94 -7.93
C MET A 21 -23.04 4.72 -7.07
N LEU A 22 -22.46 3.66 -7.64
CA LEU A 22 -22.06 2.49 -6.85
C LEU A 22 -20.98 2.83 -5.82
N ALA A 23 -20.00 3.68 -6.17
CA ALA A 23 -18.94 4.09 -5.24
C ALA A 23 -19.46 4.98 -4.09
N SER A 24 -20.51 5.76 -4.34
CA SER A 24 -21.15 6.60 -3.31
C SER A 24 -21.94 5.79 -2.28
N GLY A 25 -22.46 4.62 -2.67
CA GLY A 25 -23.30 3.77 -1.81
C GLY A 25 -24.63 4.42 -1.39
N SER A 26 -25.04 5.54 -1.99
CA SER A 26 -26.19 6.33 -1.53
C SER A 26 -27.54 5.93 -2.16
N VAL A 27 -27.53 5.00 -3.11
CA VAL A 27 -28.73 4.58 -3.84
C VAL A 27 -28.84 3.06 -3.88
N THR A 28 -30.06 2.55 -3.81
CA THR A 28 -30.34 1.14 -4.07
C THR A 28 -30.19 0.82 -5.56
N LEU A 29 -30.04 -0.48 -5.89
CA LEU A 29 -29.97 -0.91 -7.29
C LEU A 29 -31.23 -0.52 -8.08
N ASP A 30 -32.39 -0.55 -7.45
CA ASP A 30 -33.67 -0.25 -8.09
C ASP A 30 -33.80 1.25 -8.38
N GLU A 31 -33.38 2.11 -7.44
CA GLU A 31 -33.29 3.56 -7.65
C GLU A 31 -32.27 3.92 -8.72
N LEU A 32 -31.10 3.28 -8.74
CA LEU A 32 -30.08 3.50 -9.76
C LEU A 32 -30.58 3.13 -11.16
N ILE A 33 -31.33 2.04 -11.30
CA ILE A 33 -31.90 1.64 -12.58
C ILE A 33 -32.96 2.64 -13.05
N ALA A 34 -33.85 3.09 -12.15
CA ALA A 34 -34.86 4.09 -12.47
C ALA A 34 -34.21 5.42 -12.90
N ASP A 35 -33.16 5.84 -12.20
CA ASP A 35 -32.44 7.06 -12.51
C ASP A 35 -31.66 6.97 -13.84
N LEU A 36 -31.05 5.83 -14.14
CA LEU A 36 -30.43 5.58 -15.45
C LEU A 36 -31.43 5.71 -16.61
N GLN A 37 -32.66 5.22 -16.42
CA GLN A 37 -33.72 5.33 -17.42
C GLN A 37 -34.15 6.79 -17.65
N GLY A 38 -34.28 7.57 -16.58
CA GLY A 38 -34.63 8.99 -16.67
C GLY A 38 -33.52 9.87 -17.24
N ARG A 39 -32.26 9.57 -16.88
CA ARG A 39 -31.09 10.38 -17.25
C ARG A 39 -30.57 10.09 -18.65
N PHE A 40 -30.70 8.84 -19.11
CA PHE A 40 -30.26 8.41 -20.44
C PHE A 40 -31.44 7.85 -21.26
N PRO A 41 -32.45 8.68 -21.61
CA PRO A 41 -33.66 8.21 -22.27
C PRO A 41 -33.39 7.61 -23.67
N VAL A 42 -32.39 8.12 -24.38
CA VAL A 42 -31.98 7.57 -25.69
C VAL A 42 -31.44 6.14 -25.54
N ALA A 43 -30.60 5.90 -24.53
CA ALA A 43 -30.06 4.56 -24.24
C ALA A 43 -31.14 3.62 -23.70
N ALA A 44 -32.08 4.14 -22.88
CA ALA A 44 -33.22 3.39 -22.38
C ALA A 44 -34.11 2.91 -23.52
N ASN A 45 -34.47 3.80 -24.45
CA ASN A 45 -35.29 3.49 -25.61
C ASN A 45 -34.60 2.51 -26.58
N ALA A 46 -33.26 2.59 -26.67
CA ALA A 46 -32.45 1.66 -27.46
C ALA A 46 -32.24 0.28 -26.79
N GLY A 47 -32.70 0.10 -25.54
CA GLY A 47 -32.49 -1.13 -24.77
C GLY A 47 -31.02 -1.40 -24.42
N SER A 48 -30.17 -0.38 -24.46
CA SER A 48 -28.72 -0.51 -24.22
C SER A 48 -28.34 -0.36 -22.74
N LEU A 49 -29.27 0.03 -21.87
CA LEU A 49 -29.03 0.12 -20.43
C LEU A 49 -28.85 -1.26 -19.77
N PRO A 50 -28.00 -1.37 -18.74
CA PRO A 50 -27.75 -2.64 -18.06
C PRO A 50 -28.95 -3.08 -17.22
N SER A 51 -29.12 -4.39 -17.05
CA SER A 51 -30.11 -4.94 -16.13
C SER A 51 -29.67 -4.80 -14.67
N ARG A 52 -30.64 -4.85 -13.74
CA ARG A 52 -30.40 -4.84 -12.29
C ARG A 52 -29.33 -5.84 -11.86
N SER A 53 -29.40 -7.07 -12.37
CA SER A 53 -28.42 -8.13 -12.03
C SER A 53 -27.03 -7.87 -12.60
N ALA A 54 -26.92 -7.18 -13.75
CA ALA A 54 -25.62 -6.77 -14.29
C ALA A 54 -24.97 -5.68 -13.42
N VAL A 55 -25.77 -4.70 -12.98
CA VAL A 55 -25.32 -3.63 -12.07
C VAL A 55 -24.93 -4.21 -10.71
N GLY A 56 -25.73 -5.12 -10.14
CA GLY A 56 -25.42 -5.77 -8.86
C GLY A 56 -24.10 -6.55 -8.88
N ARG A 57 -23.87 -7.37 -9.91
CA ARG A 57 -22.61 -8.12 -10.07
C ARG A 57 -21.40 -7.18 -10.23
N TYR A 58 -21.56 -6.13 -11.03
CA TYR A 58 -20.51 -5.14 -11.21
C TYR A 58 -20.21 -4.38 -9.91
N GLY A 59 -21.25 -3.99 -9.18
CA GLY A 59 -21.15 -3.32 -7.88
C GLY A 59 -20.43 -4.16 -6.84
N GLN A 60 -20.72 -5.46 -6.77
CA GLN A 60 -20.01 -6.35 -5.83
C GLN A 60 -18.50 -6.41 -6.10
N LYS A 61 -18.11 -6.49 -7.37
CA LYS A 61 -16.70 -6.46 -7.77
C LYS A 61 -16.03 -5.11 -7.49
N LEU A 62 -16.76 -4.01 -7.74
CA LEU A 62 -16.30 -2.66 -7.44
C LEU A 62 -16.12 -2.44 -5.93
N GLU A 63 -17.08 -2.87 -5.12
CA GLU A 63 -17.03 -2.70 -3.66
C GLU A 63 -15.87 -3.47 -3.03
N ARG A 64 -15.60 -4.70 -3.49
CA ARG A 64 -14.43 -5.47 -3.03
C ARG A 64 -13.12 -4.72 -3.28
N ARG A 65 -12.99 -4.04 -4.43
CA ARG A 65 -11.81 -3.24 -4.79
C ARG A 65 -11.74 -1.94 -3.99
N LEU A 66 -12.85 -1.21 -3.88
CA LEU A 66 -12.90 0.02 -3.12
C LEU A 66 -12.67 -0.21 -1.61
N SER A 67 -13.16 -1.31 -1.06
CA SER A 67 -12.91 -1.72 0.33
C SER A 67 -11.42 -1.91 0.59
N ALA A 68 -10.70 -2.61 -0.30
CA ALA A 68 -9.25 -2.79 -0.19
C ALA A 68 -8.49 -1.45 -0.26
N ILE A 69 -8.87 -0.56 -1.18
CA ILE A 69 -8.27 0.78 -1.31
C ILE A 69 -8.54 1.64 -0.07
N ARG A 70 -9.77 1.64 0.45
CA ARG A 70 -10.13 2.37 1.68
C ARG A 70 -9.33 1.85 2.86
N ALA A 71 -9.24 0.54 3.03
CA ALA A 71 -8.46 -0.08 4.11
C ALA A 71 -6.97 0.31 4.03
N SER A 72 -6.37 0.28 2.83
CA SER A 72 -4.98 0.71 2.64
C SER A 72 -4.78 2.21 2.88
N THR A 73 -5.73 3.04 2.43
CA THR A 73 -5.67 4.50 2.63
C THR A 73 -5.78 4.87 4.10
N GLU A 74 -6.67 4.21 4.85
CA GLU A 74 -6.78 4.41 6.31
C GLU A 74 -5.53 3.91 7.04
N ALA A 75 -4.95 2.78 6.63
CA ALA A 75 -3.66 2.33 7.16
C ALA A 75 -2.55 3.36 6.91
N ALA A 76 -2.45 3.92 5.70
CA ALA A 76 -1.47 4.96 5.38
C ALA A 76 -1.66 6.23 6.22
N LYS A 77 -2.91 6.66 6.44
CA LYS A 77 -3.23 7.82 7.31
C LYS A 77 -2.88 7.56 8.77
N MET A 78 -3.20 6.37 9.30
CA MET A 78 -2.82 5.99 10.66
C MET A 78 -1.31 6.03 10.85
N ILE A 79 -0.56 5.51 9.88
CA ILE A 79 0.89 5.56 9.93
C ILE A 79 1.39 7.01 9.86
N GLN A 80 0.85 7.85 8.98
CA GLN A 80 1.20 9.27 8.91
C GLN A 80 0.91 10.01 10.22
N ALA A 81 -0.24 9.73 10.85
CA ALA A 81 -0.64 10.35 12.11
C ALA A 81 0.26 9.93 13.29
N HIS A 82 0.75 8.69 13.29
CA HIS A 82 1.71 8.19 14.28
C HIS A 82 3.16 8.54 13.93
N ALA A 83 3.46 8.94 12.69
CA ALA A 83 4.79 9.30 12.20
C ALA A 83 5.23 10.75 12.50
N GLY A 84 4.51 11.45 13.37
CA GLY A 84 4.73 12.87 13.64
C GLY A 84 6.13 13.25 14.16
N ASP A 85 6.92 12.31 14.70
CA ASP A 85 8.24 12.64 15.24
C ASP A 85 9.31 11.54 15.14
N ASP A 86 9.02 10.39 14.50
CA ASP A 86 9.96 9.27 14.49
C ASP A 86 10.29 8.76 13.08
N LYS A 87 11.60 8.68 12.78
CA LYS A 87 12.12 8.26 11.47
C LYS A 87 11.69 6.82 11.11
N ASP A 88 11.36 6.00 12.10
CA ASP A 88 10.87 4.63 11.93
C ASP A 88 9.48 4.54 11.31
N ALA A 89 8.60 5.50 11.58
CA ALA A 89 7.22 5.45 11.11
C ALA A 89 7.09 5.66 9.59
N ARG A 90 8.06 6.33 8.95
CA ARG A 90 8.13 6.40 7.47
C ARG A 90 8.52 5.05 6.85
N SER A 91 9.38 4.30 7.53
CA SER A 91 9.79 2.96 7.13
C SER A 91 8.65 1.95 7.33
N GLU A 92 7.83 2.12 8.36
CA GLU A 92 6.56 1.40 8.52
C GLU A 92 5.55 1.77 7.43
N ALA A 93 5.42 3.05 7.06
CA ALA A 93 4.52 3.49 5.98
C ALA A 93 4.88 2.83 4.66
N LEU A 94 6.17 2.82 4.34
CA LEU A 94 6.68 2.15 3.16
C LEU A 94 6.41 0.64 3.21
N THR A 95 6.58 0.01 4.38
CA THR A 95 6.29 -1.41 4.58
C THR A 95 4.79 -1.72 4.44
N ALA A 96 3.90 -0.84 4.90
CA ALA A 96 2.45 -1.00 4.74
C ALA A 96 1.99 -0.82 3.28
N MET A 97 2.59 0.12 2.54
CA MET A 97 2.36 0.25 1.10
C MET A 97 2.84 -1.01 0.35
N VAL A 98 4.02 -1.52 0.73
CA VAL A 98 4.56 -2.79 0.21
C VAL A 98 3.62 -3.97 0.52
N GLN A 99 3.08 -4.06 1.74
CA GLN A 99 2.12 -5.09 2.14
C GLN A 99 0.80 -4.97 1.37
N THR A 100 0.36 -3.75 1.06
CA THR A 100 -0.83 -3.51 0.23
C THR A 100 -0.63 -4.07 -1.17
N GLU A 101 0.50 -3.77 -1.81
CA GLU A 101 0.83 -4.29 -3.15
C GLU A 101 0.94 -5.83 -3.16
N LEU A 102 1.50 -6.40 -2.09
CA LEU A 102 1.52 -7.84 -1.85
C LEU A 102 0.11 -8.43 -1.74
N PHE A 103 -0.78 -7.76 -1.03
CA PHE A 103 -2.17 -8.18 -0.88
C PHE A 103 -2.95 -8.06 -2.19
N GLU A 104 -2.76 -6.99 -2.96
CA GLU A 104 -3.33 -6.85 -4.31
C GLU A 104 -2.82 -7.95 -5.25
N ALA A 105 -1.54 -8.30 -5.16
CA ALA A 105 -0.99 -9.43 -5.88
C ALA A 105 -1.66 -10.75 -5.48
N ILE A 106 -1.88 -11.00 -4.18
CA ILE A 106 -2.60 -12.19 -3.68
C ILE A 106 -4.06 -12.20 -4.14
N LEU A 107 -4.75 -11.06 -4.12
CA LEU A 107 -6.11 -10.95 -4.64
C LEU A 107 -6.18 -11.24 -6.14
N ALA A 108 -5.23 -10.72 -6.92
CA ALA A 108 -5.13 -11.01 -8.35
C ALA A 108 -4.87 -12.51 -8.62
N LEU A 109 -4.15 -13.19 -7.71
CA LEU A 109 -3.95 -14.64 -7.76
C LEU A 109 -5.22 -15.43 -7.44
N GLN A 110 -5.98 -15.01 -6.43
CA GLN A 110 -7.27 -15.60 -6.09
C GLN A 110 -8.30 -15.39 -7.22
N GLU A 111 -8.34 -14.21 -7.83
CA GLU A 111 -9.18 -13.95 -9.02
C GLU A 111 -8.77 -14.84 -10.22
N ALA A 112 -7.51 -15.28 -10.29
CA ALA A 112 -7.03 -16.23 -11.30
C ALA A 112 -7.26 -17.71 -10.94
N ASP A 113 -7.66 -18.01 -9.70
CA ASP A 113 -8.06 -19.34 -9.22
C ASP A 113 -9.58 -19.53 -9.15
N GLU A 114 -10.36 -18.43 -9.18
CA GLU A 114 -11.81 -18.49 -9.35
C GLU A 114 -12.17 -19.04 -10.74
N ILE A 115 -12.85 -20.19 -10.75
CA ILE A 115 -13.58 -20.68 -11.92
C ILE A 115 -14.64 -19.62 -12.23
N GLY A 116 -14.65 -19.07 -13.45
CA GLY A 116 -15.72 -18.13 -13.84
C GLY A 116 -17.09 -18.81 -13.71
N GLU A 117 -18.17 -18.05 -13.47
CA GLU A 117 -19.54 -18.57 -13.31
C GLU A 117 -20.01 -19.49 -14.47
N ASP A 118 -19.33 -19.45 -15.63
CA ASP A 118 -19.58 -20.26 -16.82
C ASP A 118 -18.95 -21.68 -16.77
N GLY A 119 -18.23 -22.01 -15.69
CA GLY A 119 -17.53 -23.30 -15.52
C GLY A 119 -16.19 -23.40 -16.27
N GLU A 120 -15.81 -22.36 -17.02
CA GLU A 120 -14.52 -22.29 -17.71
C GLU A 120 -13.41 -21.81 -16.76
N LYS A 121 -12.33 -22.59 -16.70
CA LYS A 121 -11.11 -22.20 -16.00
C LYS A 121 -10.43 -21.06 -16.76
N PRO A 122 -9.86 -20.05 -16.08
CA PRO A 122 -9.01 -19.07 -16.72
C PRO A 122 -7.88 -19.76 -17.51
N ASP A 123 -7.51 -19.17 -18.65
CA ASP A 123 -6.46 -19.72 -19.51
C ASP A 123 -5.17 -19.95 -18.69
N PRO A 124 -4.61 -21.17 -18.68
CA PRO A 124 -3.40 -21.48 -17.92
C PRO A 124 -2.23 -20.54 -18.23
N GLY A 125 -2.11 -20.05 -19.46
CA GLY A 125 -1.07 -19.09 -19.85
C GLY A 125 -1.25 -17.71 -19.20
N GLU A 126 -2.47 -17.17 -19.24
CA GLU A 126 -2.85 -15.90 -18.60
C GLU A 126 -2.63 -15.97 -17.07
N ARG A 127 -2.93 -17.13 -16.46
CA ARG A 127 -2.69 -17.41 -15.04
C ARG A 127 -1.20 -17.44 -14.68
N VAL A 128 -0.37 -18.13 -15.45
CA VAL A 128 1.09 -18.17 -15.25
C VAL A 128 1.73 -16.78 -15.40
N ALA A 129 1.24 -15.97 -16.34
CA ALA A 129 1.71 -14.61 -16.53
C ALA A 129 1.40 -13.70 -15.33
N LEU A 130 0.18 -13.79 -14.78
CA LEU A 130 -0.23 -13.08 -13.56
C LEU A 130 0.60 -13.50 -12.34
N LEU A 131 0.78 -14.82 -12.14
CA LEU A 131 1.66 -15.37 -11.10
C LEU A 131 3.09 -14.88 -11.21
N SER A 132 3.65 -14.86 -12.41
CA SER A 132 5.01 -14.38 -12.66
C SER A 132 5.15 -12.89 -12.36
N LYS A 133 4.14 -12.08 -12.71
CA LYS A 133 4.12 -10.64 -12.42
C LYS A 133 4.01 -10.37 -10.91
N ALA A 134 3.12 -11.08 -10.22
CA ALA A 134 2.99 -11.04 -8.77
C ALA A 134 4.33 -11.40 -8.10
N ALA A 135 4.93 -12.54 -8.45
CA ALA A 135 6.20 -12.98 -7.90
C ALA A 135 7.35 -11.98 -8.14
N LYS A 136 7.41 -11.35 -9.33
CA LYS A 136 8.40 -10.33 -9.65
C LYS A 136 8.23 -9.07 -8.79
N ASN A 137 6.99 -8.62 -8.60
CA ASN A 137 6.68 -7.46 -7.76
C ASN A 137 7.07 -7.74 -6.31
N ILE A 138 6.69 -8.91 -5.77
CA ILE A 138 7.07 -9.36 -4.43
C ILE A 138 8.60 -9.40 -4.28
N ALA A 139 9.32 -10.00 -5.23
CA ALA A 139 10.78 -10.08 -5.18
C ALA A 139 11.48 -8.72 -5.26
N THR A 140 10.87 -7.75 -5.93
CA THR A 140 11.36 -6.36 -5.99
C THR A 140 11.15 -5.68 -4.64
N LEU A 141 9.95 -5.83 -4.06
CA LEU A 141 9.60 -5.26 -2.77
C LEU A 141 10.48 -5.81 -1.64
N THR A 142 10.70 -7.12 -1.59
CA THR A 142 11.59 -7.75 -0.61
C THR A 142 13.01 -7.19 -0.70
N ARG A 143 13.55 -7.02 -1.91
CA ARG A 143 14.88 -6.41 -2.11
C ARG A 143 14.94 -4.96 -1.65
N SER A 144 13.93 -4.16 -1.98
CA SER A 144 13.85 -2.78 -1.51
C SER A 144 13.77 -2.69 0.02
N SER A 145 13.03 -3.60 0.67
CA SER A 145 12.94 -3.67 2.14
C SER A 145 14.28 -4.02 2.79
N ILE A 146 15.02 -4.98 2.22
CA ILE A 146 16.37 -5.33 2.69
C ILE A 146 17.31 -4.12 2.55
N ASN A 147 17.33 -3.48 1.38
CA ASN A 147 18.17 -2.31 1.13
C ASN A 147 17.85 -1.15 2.09
N LEU A 148 16.58 -0.95 2.43
CA LEU A 148 16.17 0.06 3.40
C LEU A 148 16.75 -0.25 4.78
N LYS A 149 16.61 -1.49 5.27
CA LYS A 149 17.16 -1.91 6.57
C LYS A 149 18.68 -1.74 6.61
N GLU A 150 19.37 -2.15 5.55
CA GLU A 150 20.83 -1.93 5.45
C GLU A 150 21.19 -0.44 5.50
N PHE A 151 20.43 0.41 4.81
CA PHE A 151 20.65 1.85 4.84
C PHE A 151 20.38 2.43 6.23
N GLN A 152 19.31 2.01 6.90
CA GLN A 152 19.00 2.42 8.27
C GLN A 152 20.14 2.05 9.22
N THR A 153 20.61 0.79 9.22
CA THR A 153 21.75 0.36 10.03
C THR A 153 23.01 1.19 9.73
N LYS A 154 23.31 1.46 8.45
CA LYS A 154 24.46 2.30 8.07
C LYS A 154 24.34 3.72 8.60
N VAL A 155 23.15 4.32 8.52
CA VAL A 155 22.89 5.68 9.02
C VAL A 155 22.95 5.72 10.54
N GLU A 156 22.40 4.74 11.24
CA GLU A 156 22.47 4.61 12.70
C GLU A 156 23.92 4.48 13.17
N GLU A 157 24.71 3.60 12.55
CA GLU A 157 26.13 3.44 12.85
C GLU A 157 26.91 4.73 12.60
N ALA A 158 26.68 5.40 11.47
CA ALA A 158 27.34 6.66 11.13
C ALA A 158 26.96 7.77 12.12
N THR A 159 25.68 7.85 12.49
CA THR A 159 25.18 8.82 13.47
C THR A 159 25.77 8.56 14.85
N ARG A 160 25.79 7.29 15.29
CA ARG A 160 26.40 6.89 16.57
C ARG A 160 27.90 7.20 16.60
N LYS A 161 28.63 6.90 15.51
CA LYS A 161 30.06 7.24 15.39
C LYS A 161 30.29 8.75 15.49
N LYS A 162 29.48 9.55 14.78
CA LYS A 162 29.58 11.00 14.82
C LYS A 162 29.30 11.55 16.23
N LEU A 163 28.23 11.07 16.87
CA LEU A 163 27.87 11.47 18.23
C LEU A 163 28.98 11.10 19.23
N LEU A 164 29.53 9.88 19.17
CA LEU A 164 30.62 9.48 20.05
C LEU A 164 31.88 10.32 19.83
N ALA A 165 32.20 10.69 18.59
CA ALA A 165 33.34 11.58 18.29
C ALA A 165 33.12 12.99 18.86
N GLU A 166 31.92 13.55 18.74
CA GLU A 166 31.54 14.83 19.35
C GLU A 166 31.62 14.77 20.88
N GLN A 167 31.13 13.69 21.49
CA GLN A 167 31.16 13.52 22.95
C GLN A 167 32.57 13.30 23.49
N GLU A 168 33.43 12.57 22.77
CA GLU A 168 34.85 12.44 23.13
C GLU A 168 35.56 13.80 23.04
N ALA A 169 35.30 14.60 21.99
CA ALA A 169 35.87 15.94 21.88
C ALA A 169 35.42 16.84 23.05
N ASN A 170 34.13 16.82 23.40
CA ASN A 170 33.60 17.53 24.56
C ASN A 170 34.25 17.06 25.88
N LEU A 171 34.42 15.74 26.04
CA LEU A 171 35.07 15.17 27.23
C LEU A 171 36.52 15.66 27.34
N GLN A 172 37.26 15.75 26.25
CA GLN A 172 38.63 16.28 26.23
C GLN A 172 38.68 17.77 26.63
N GLU A 173 37.71 18.58 26.20
CA GLU A 173 37.62 19.98 26.61
C GLU A 173 37.32 20.12 28.11
N VAL A 174 36.36 19.35 28.62
CA VAL A 174 36.02 19.33 30.07
C VAL A 174 37.20 18.83 30.89
N ALA A 175 37.90 17.78 30.44
CA ALA A 175 39.06 17.23 31.10
C ALA A 175 40.17 18.28 31.25
N LYS A 176 40.46 19.04 30.19
CA LYS A 176 41.42 20.16 30.23
C LYS A 176 40.97 21.26 31.19
N ALA A 177 39.70 21.63 31.15
CA ALA A 177 39.16 22.70 32.00
C ALA A 177 39.17 22.34 33.48
N GLN A 178 38.95 21.07 33.82
CA GLN A 178 38.91 20.59 35.21
C GLN A 178 40.22 19.96 35.70
N GLY A 179 41.26 19.90 34.87
CA GLY A 179 42.55 19.30 35.23
C GLY A 179 42.45 17.79 35.50
N MET A 180 41.57 17.09 34.79
CA MET A 180 41.38 15.66 34.95
C MET A 180 42.59 14.87 34.45
N ASP A 181 42.95 13.82 35.16
CA ASP A 181 44.01 12.90 34.74
C ASP A 181 43.50 11.84 33.73
N GLU A 182 44.43 11.11 33.12
CA GLU A 182 44.10 10.13 32.08
C GLU A 182 43.28 8.95 32.61
N THR A 183 43.40 8.61 33.89
CA THR A 183 42.59 7.54 34.50
C THR A 183 41.14 7.96 34.69
N GLN A 184 40.91 9.23 35.04
CA GLN A 184 39.57 9.81 35.15
C GLN A 184 38.91 9.93 33.78
N VAL A 185 39.64 10.36 32.74
CA VAL A 185 39.11 10.42 31.37
C VAL A 185 38.77 9.03 30.85
N ASP A 186 39.62 8.04 31.08
CA ASP A 186 39.38 6.66 30.65
C ASP A 186 38.15 6.05 31.35
N PHE A 187 37.91 6.39 32.62
CA PHE A 187 36.68 6.02 33.33
C PHE A 187 35.44 6.52 32.58
N TRP A 188 35.38 7.80 32.21
CA TRP A 188 34.23 8.38 31.49
C TRP A 188 34.07 7.78 30.09
N ARG A 189 35.18 7.58 29.36
CA ARG A 189 35.17 6.96 28.03
C ARG A 189 34.55 5.56 28.05
N ARG A 190 34.97 4.72 29.01
CA ARG A 190 34.50 3.32 29.09
C ARG A 190 33.15 3.17 29.79
N LYS A 191 32.93 3.86 30.91
CA LYS A 191 31.73 3.65 31.76
C LYS A 191 30.54 4.50 31.36
N PHE A 192 30.75 5.67 30.76
CA PHE A 192 29.67 6.56 30.36
C PHE A 192 29.45 6.57 28.85
N LEU A 193 30.52 6.73 28.06
CA LEU A 193 30.41 6.73 26.58
C LEU A 193 30.38 5.31 25.99
N GLY A 194 30.80 4.29 26.75
CA GLY A 194 30.82 2.90 26.30
C GLY A 194 31.83 2.64 25.17
N ILE A 195 32.87 3.47 25.05
CA ILE A 195 33.91 3.34 24.03
C ILE A 195 35.03 2.44 24.59
N GLY A 196 35.40 1.38 23.85
CA GLY A 196 36.51 0.49 24.22
C GLY A 196 36.24 -0.45 25.39
N ALA A 197 34.96 -0.79 25.64
CA ALA A 197 34.52 -1.84 26.54
C ALA A 197 34.50 -3.21 25.84
#